data_AF-A1SFP2-F1
#
_entry.id   AF-A1SFP2-F1
#
_cell.length_a   1.000
_cell.length_b   1.000
_cell.length_c   1.000
_cell.angle_alpha   90.00
_cell.angle_beta   90.00
_cell.angle_gamma   90.00
#
_symmetry.space_group_name_H-M   'P 1'
#
loop_
_entity.id
_entity.type
_entity.pdbx_description
1 polymer ?
#
loop_
_entity_poly.entity_id
_entity_poly.type
_entity_poly.pdbx_seq_one_letter_code
_entity_poly.pdbx_strand_id
1 'polypeptide(L)'
;MSVVDVATGAPIVPGSLAPDPAVVEELRQAASRPDAHPGSMHPSSTGTVKAWTLPSGRPALLLVGEDSPMLDSFTVGHLQQAVTAAVNNVITNAMALAARGEQLVSSVFAGRMPIEHLLAQSRELGLAGTEYVVIAVATDQPSDPLVVLTTAGILHLPHRRPGRLTCCLNAADLERALDLPTLDSSRVGVSTSFRSLEELAEASRQAGWALGATLERKRIVHYDEVRGSVVPRDSQAAREVSRGVLGDLLEPTERSQRLLETLTAYLTNDRKWTETAQALGIHRQTLGHRLRQVEVITGRSLKSTADLAALWVATSAVEFLADARNTV
;
A
#
# COMPACT_ATOMS: atom_id res chain seq x y z
N MET A 1 -12.65 8.72 -29.73
CA MET A 1 -13.11 9.32 -28.46
C MET A 1 -12.55 8.49 -27.32
N SER A 2 -12.03 9.11 -26.27
CA SER A 2 -11.52 8.45 -25.07
C SER A 2 -11.96 9.20 -23.82
N VAL A 3 -12.09 8.51 -22.69
CA VAL A 3 -12.48 9.14 -21.43
C VAL A 3 -11.50 8.75 -20.35
N VAL A 4 -10.89 9.74 -19.71
CA VAL A 4 -9.75 9.55 -18.81
C VAL A 4 -10.05 10.12 -17.44
N ASP A 5 -9.70 9.40 -16.38
CA ASP A 5 -9.77 9.90 -15.00
C ASP A 5 -8.63 10.90 -14.77
N VAL A 6 -8.95 12.09 -14.27
CA VAL A 6 -7.95 13.17 -14.08
C VAL A 6 -6.89 12.78 -13.05
N ALA A 7 -7.24 12.01 -12.01
CA ALA A 7 -6.30 11.67 -10.95
C ALA A 7 -5.28 10.62 -11.40
N THR A 8 -5.69 9.69 -12.26
CA THR A 8 -4.90 8.51 -12.64
C THR A 8 -4.37 8.55 -14.05
N GLY A 9 -4.95 9.37 -14.93
CA GLY A 9 -4.64 9.35 -16.36
C GLY A 9 -5.10 8.08 -17.08
N ALA A 10 -5.81 7.18 -16.39
CA ALA A 10 -6.26 5.92 -16.94
C ALA A 10 -7.60 6.05 -17.67
N PRO A 11 -7.82 5.29 -18.76
CA PRO A 11 -9.11 5.26 -19.44
C PRO A 11 -10.18 4.65 -18.53
N ILE A 12 -11.29 5.35 -18.34
CA ILE A 12 -12.43 4.89 -17.52
C ILE A 12 -13.33 3.95 -18.32
N VAL A 13 -13.50 4.21 -19.61
CA VAL A 13 -14.41 3.47 -20.48
C VAL A 13 -13.64 2.38 -21.24
N PRO A 14 -14.01 1.09 -21.10
CA PRO A 14 -13.39 0.00 -21.84
C PRO A 14 -13.46 0.20 -23.37
N GLY A 15 -12.37 -0.10 -24.08
CA GLY A 15 -12.30 0.02 -25.54
C GLY A 15 -12.03 1.44 -26.08
N SER A 16 -11.78 2.42 -25.20
CA SER A 16 -11.29 3.72 -25.63
C SER A 16 -9.83 3.65 -26.08
N LEU A 17 -9.46 4.43 -27.10
CA LEU A 17 -8.06 4.60 -27.49
C LEU A 17 -7.28 5.20 -26.33
N ALA A 18 -6.16 4.57 -25.96
CA ALA A 18 -5.24 5.11 -24.97
C ALA A 18 -4.59 6.38 -25.56
N PRO A 19 -4.88 7.57 -25.02
CA PRO A 19 -4.21 8.80 -25.44
C PRO A 19 -2.72 8.76 -25.08
N ASP A 20 -1.91 9.58 -25.76
CA ASP A 20 -0.50 9.75 -25.45
C ASP A 20 -0.32 10.19 -23.98
N PRO A 21 0.51 9.49 -23.16
CA PRO A 21 0.77 9.85 -21.77
C PRO A 21 1.20 11.31 -21.57
N ALA A 22 1.97 11.88 -22.51
CA ALA A 22 2.41 13.27 -22.42
C ALA A 22 1.22 14.26 -22.53
N VAL A 23 0.25 13.93 -23.38
CA VAL A 23 -0.98 14.71 -23.56
C VAL A 23 -1.88 14.62 -22.33
N VAL A 24 -2.01 13.43 -21.76
CA VAL A 24 -2.81 13.21 -20.54
C VAL A 24 -2.25 14.01 -19.37
N GLU A 25 -0.93 14.01 -19.19
CA GLU A 25 -0.27 14.73 -18.10
C GLU A 25 -0.42 16.25 -18.25
N GLU A 26 -0.29 16.78 -19.47
CA GLU A 26 -0.51 18.20 -19.76
C GLU A 26 -1.96 18.62 -19.44
N LEU A 27 -2.93 17.82 -19.87
CA LEU A 27 -4.36 18.07 -19.62
C LEU A 27 -4.72 17.91 -18.14
N ARG A 28 -4.08 16.98 -17.43
CA ARG A 28 -4.24 16.80 -15.99
C ARG A 28 -3.79 18.03 -15.23
N GLN A 29 -2.63 18.59 -15.58
CA GLN A 29 -2.12 19.81 -14.97
C GLN A 29 -3.03 21.01 -15.26
N ALA A 30 -3.57 21.11 -16.47
CA ALA A 30 -4.53 22.14 -16.83
C ALA A 30 -5.86 22.01 -16.05
N ALA A 31 -6.40 20.80 -15.95
CA ALA A 31 -7.65 20.51 -15.22
C ALA A 31 -7.53 20.64 -13.69
N SER A 32 -6.31 20.51 -13.15
CA SER A 32 -6.06 20.68 -11.71
C SER A 32 -5.97 22.14 -11.25
N ARG A 33 -6.00 23.11 -12.17
CA ARG A 33 -5.96 24.54 -11.82
C ARG A 33 -7.32 24.98 -11.26
N PRO A 34 -7.35 25.81 -10.19
CA PRO A 34 -8.60 26.27 -9.59
C PRO A 34 -9.49 27.08 -10.55
N ASP A 35 -8.90 27.69 -11.58
CA ASP A 35 -9.62 28.43 -12.64
C ASP A 35 -9.93 27.57 -13.88
N ALA A 36 -9.80 26.24 -13.80
CA ALA A 36 -10.13 25.35 -14.91
C ALA A 36 -11.64 25.41 -15.18
N HIS A 37 -12.03 26.16 -16.21
CA HIS A 37 -13.42 26.25 -16.62
C HIS A 37 -13.85 24.96 -17.33
N PRO A 38 -15.12 24.54 -17.22
CA PRO A 38 -15.68 23.48 -18.06
C PRO A 38 -15.74 23.96 -19.52
N GLY A 39 -14.63 23.77 -20.22
CA GLY A 39 -14.42 24.24 -21.59
C GLY A 39 -13.48 23.32 -22.34
N SER A 40 -13.37 23.53 -23.66
CA SER A 40 -12.47 22.77 -24.51
C SER A 40 -11.01 23.13 -24.21
N MET A 41 -10.21 22.13 -23.82
CA MET A 41 -8.76 22.23 -23.69
C MET A 41 -8.08 21.65 -24.92
N HIS A 42 -6.95 22.23 -25.27
CA HIS A 42 -6.09 21.80 -26.38
C HIS A 42 -4.68 21.58 -25.84
N PRO A 43 -4.11 20.37 -25.93
CA PRO A 43 -2.74 20.10 -25.53
C PRO A 43 -1.76 20.71 -26.55
N SER A 44 -0.72 21.37 -26.04
CA SER A 44 0.34 22.02 -26.82
C SER A 44 1.22 21.01 -27.56
N SER A 45 1.32 19.80 -27.02
CA SER A 45 2.27 18.76 -27.43
C SER A 45 1.93 18.03 -28.73
N THR A 46 0.66 18.04 -29.17
CA THR A 46 0.23 17.30 -30.38
C THR A 46 -0.85 17.99 -31.22
N GLY A 47 -1.53 19.03 -30.73
CA GLY A 47 -2.50 19.83 -31.49
C GLY A 47 -3.75 19.11 -32.03
N THR A 48 -3.84 17.78 -31.94
CA THR A 48 -4.84 16.95 -32.64
C THR A 48 -5.99 16.45 -31.76
N VAL A 49 -6.05 16.85 -30.49
CA VAL A 49 -7.05 16.36 -29.53
C VAL A 49 -7.75 17.53 -28.83
N LYS A 50 -9.08 17.53 -28.84
CA LYS A 50 -9.91 18.39 -28.00
C LYS A 50 -10.33 17.64 -26.75
N ALA A 51 -10.24 18.30 -25.60
CA ALA A 51 -10.61 17.73 -24.31
C ALA A 51 -11.70 18.55 -23.62
N TRP A 52 -12.69 17.90 -23.00
CA TRP A 52 -13.70 18.57 -22.18
C TRP A 52 -13.73 17.96 -20.78
N THR A 53 -13.91 18.79 -19.76
CA THR A 53 -14.17 18.26 -18.42
C THR A 53 -15.59 17.68 -18.34
N LEU A 54 -15.72 16.60 -17.59
CA LEU A 54 -17.00 15.96 -17.30
C LEU A 54 -17.38 16.24 -15.84
N PRO A 55 -18.62 16.69 -15.56
CA PRO A 55 -19.13 16.89 -14.20
C PRO A 55 -19.51 15.54 -13.56
N SER A 56 -18.56 14.61 -13.47
CA SER A 56 -18.69 13.34 -12.79
C SER A 56 -18.30 13.45 -11.31
N GLY A 57 -18.75 12.49 -10.49
CA GLY A 57 -18.41 12.44 -9.05
C GLY A 57 -16.90 12.36 -8.77
N ARG A 58 -16.11 12.02 -9.80
CA ARG A 58 -14.66 12.15 -9.86
C ARG A 58 -14.28 12.92 -11.13
N PRO A 59 -13.34 13.89 -11.10
CA PRO A 59 -13.00 14.66 -12.29
C PRO A 59 -12.50 13.76 -13.43
N ALA A 60 -13.15 13.86 -14.59
CA ALA A 60 -12.80 13.08 -15.79
C ALA A 60 -12.73 13.99 -17.02
N LEU A 61 -11.97 13.56 -18.03
CA LEU A 61 -11.76 14.24 -19.29
C LEU A 61 -12.29 13.41 -20.45
N LEU A 62 -13.12 14.03 -21.28
CA LEU A 62 -13.54 13.50 -22.57
C LEU A 62 -12.59 14.00 -23.65
N LEU A 63 -11.87 13.09 -24.30
CA LEU A 63 -10.94 13.36 -25.38
C LEU A 63 -11.56 12.99 -26.73
N VAL A 64 -11.57 13.91 -27.68
CA VAL A 64 -12.02 13.69 -29.06
C VAL A 64 -10.93 14.16 -30.02
N GLY A 65 -10.55 13.30 -30.97
CA GLY A 65 -9.58 13.69 -32.00
C GLY A 65 -10.18 14.69 -33.00
N GLU A 66 -9.37 15.61 -33.51
CA GLU A 66 -9.81 16.66 -34.44
C GLU A 66 -10.27 16.14 -35.81
N ASP A 67 -9.91 14.90 -36.20
CA ASP A 67 -10.42 14.25 -37.42
C ASP A 67 -11.91 13.89 -37.35
N SER A 68 -12.55 14.08 -36.17
CA SER A 68 -14.00 13.97 -36.05
C SER A 68 -14.70 15.20 -36.64
N PRO A 69 -15.82 15.04 -37.38
CA PRO A 69 -16.54 16.16 -37.98
C PRO A 69 -16.84 17.23 -36.92
N MET A 70 -16.79 18.51 -37.30
CA MET A 70 -17.01 19.63 -36.37
C MET A 70 -18.25 19.39 -35.51
N LEU A 71 -18.03 18.99 -34.25
CA LEU A 71 -19.09 18.83 -33.28
C LEU A 71 -19.58 20.24 -32.91
N ASP A 72 -20.84 20.55 -33.22
CA ASP A 72 -21.45 21.80 -32.78
C ASP A 72 -21.64 21.80 -31.26
N SER A 73 -21.85 22.99 -30.69
CA SER A 73 -21.98 23.17 -29.23
C SER A 73 -23.10 22.31 -28.62
N PHE A 74 -24.17 22.08 -29.39
CA PHE A 74 -25.30 21.24 -29.00
C PHE A 74 -24.93 19.76 -28.92
N THR A 75 -24.27 19.22 -29.95
CA THR A 75 -23.81 17.82 -29.98
C THR A 75 -22.76 17.57 -28.91
N VAL A 76 -21.85 18.52 -28.67
CA VAL A 76 -20.88 18.43 -27.56
C VAL A 76 -21.59 18.36 -26.22
N GLY A 77 -22.58 19.22 -25.97
CA GLY A 77 -23.34 19.21 -24.71
C GLY A 77 -24.08 17.89 -24.47
N HIS A 78 -24.74 17.34 -25.49
CA HIS A 78 -25.40 16.04 -25.40
C HIS A 78 -24.41 14.89 -25.22
N LEU A 79 -23.28 14.93 -25.92
CA LEU A 79 -22.20 13.96 -25.77
C LEU A 79 -21.63 14.00 -24.34
N GLN A 80 -21.35 15.19 -23.80
CA GLN A 80 -20.88 15.35 -22.42
C GLN A 80 -21.89 14.78 -21.42
N GLN A 81 -23.19 15.02 -21.58
CA GLN A 81 -24.21 14.46 -20.68
C GLN A 81 -24.27 12.93 -20.76
N ALA A 82 -24.35 12.38 -21.97
CA ALA A 82 -24.42 10.93 -22.18
C ALA A 82 -23.16 10.21 -21.67
N VAL A 83 -21.98 10.77 -21.98
CA VAL A 83 -20.69 10.24 -21.52
C VAL A 83 -20.55 10.38 -20.01
N THR A 84 -20.95 11.50 -19.41
CA THR A 84 -20.92 11.67 -17.95
C THR A 84 -21.79 10.64 -17.26
N ALA A 85 -23.01 10.39 -17.77
CA ALA A 85 -23.89 9.36 -17.23
C ALA A 85 -23.26 7.96 -17.34
N ALA A 86 -22.66 7.64 -18.49
CA ALA A 86 -21.95 6.37 -18.69
C ALA A 86 -20.75 6.22 -17.73
N VAL A 87 -19.94 7.25 -17.57
CA VAL A 87 -18.79 7.30 -16.64
C VAL A 87 -19.26 7.09 -15.20
N ASN A 88 -20.28 7.82 -14.77
CA ASN A 88 -20.84 7.68 -13.43
C ASN A 88 -21.35 6.24 -13.20
N ASN A 89 -22.05 5.66 -14.19
CA ASN A 89 -22.51 4.27 -14.10
C ASN A 89 -21.34 3.27 -13.98
N VAL A 90 -20.28 3.45 -14.76
CA VAL A 90 -19.07 2.60 -14.68
C VAL A 90 -18.44 2.71 -13.29
N ILE A 91 -18.21 3.93 -12.79
CA ILE A 91 -17.63 4.16 -11.47
C ILE A 91 -18.52 3.57 -10.38
N THR A 92 -19.82 3.83 -10.40
CA THR A 92 -20.78 3.34 -9.40
C THR A 92 -20.84 1.81 -9.39
N ASN A 93 -20.92 1.16 -10.55
CA ASN A 93 -20.95 -0.30 -10.63
C ASN A 93 -19.65 -0.91 -10.11
N ALA A 94 -18.52 -0.34 -10.50
CA ALA A 94 -17.23 -0.86 -10.11
C ALA A 94 -16.96 -0.64 -8.60
N MET A 95 -17.44 0.47 -8.03
CA MET A 95 -17.45 0.69 -6.57
C MET A 95 -18.38 -0.25 -5.81
N ALA A 96 -19.56 -0.53 -6.34
CA ALA A 96 -20.46 -1.52 -5.75
C ALA A 96 -19.82 -2.92 -5.74
N LEU A 97 -19.09 -3.27 -6.80
CA LEU A 97 -18.34 -4.51 -6.90
C LEU A 97 -17.22 -4.59 -5.86
N ALA A 98 -16.43 -3.52 -5.73
CA ALA A 98 -15.37 -3.42 -4.75
C ALA A 98 -15.91 -3.52 -3.31
N ALA A 99 -17.01 -2.83 -3.00
CA ALA A 99 -17.67 -2.89 -1.69
C ALA A 99 -18.18 -4.29 -1.35
N ARG A 100 -18.75 -5.00 -2.34
CA ARG A 100 -19.17 -6.40 -2.18
C ARG A 100 -17.97 -7.31 -1.91
N GLY A 101 -16.87 -7.14 -2.65
CA GLY A 101 -15.61 -7.84 -2.40
C GLY A 101 -15.08 -7.61 -0.99
N GLU A 102 -15.11 -6.36 -0.52
CA GLU A 102 -14.69 -5.98 0.83
C GLU A 102 -15.50 -6.68 1.91
N GLN A 103 -16.83 -6.72 1.75
CA GLN A 103 -17.72 -7.40 2.69
C GLN A 103 -17.45 -8.91 2.75
N LEU A 104 -17.16 -9.53 1.60
CA LEU A 104 -16.82 -10.95 1.53
C LEU A 104 -15.51 -11.24 2.28
N VAL A 105 -14.42 -10.54 1.95
CA VAL A 105 -13.12 -10.75 2.61
C VAL A 105 -13.22 -10.47 4.12
N SER A 106 -13.90 -9.39 4.49
CA SER A 106 -14.09 -9.01 5.90
C SER A 106 -14.90 -10.05 6.67
N SER A 107 -15.88 -10.70 6.04
CA SER A 107 -16.68 -11.76 6.67
C SER A 107 -15.88 -13.05 6.86
N VAL A 108 -15.05 -13.41 5.88
CA VAL A 108 -14.15 -14.56 5.99
C VAL A 108 -13.08 -14.33 7.04
N PHE A 109 -12.42 -13.15 7.06
CA PHE A 109 -11.40 -12.82 8.06
C PHE A 109 -11.97 -12.76 9.48
N ALA A 110 -13.25 -12.41 9.63
CA ALA A 110 -13.94 -12.43 10.92
C ALA A 110 -14.45 -13.83 11.32
N GLY A 111 -14.22 -14.87 10.50
CA GLY A 111 -14.72 -16.23 10.74
C GLY A 111 -16.24 -16.36 10.64
N ARG A 112 -16.94 -15.36 10.11
CA ARG A 112 -18.42 -15.36 9.94
C ARG A 112 -18.87 -16.09 8.68
N MET A 113 -17.94 -16.37 7.77
CA MET A 113 -18.19 -17.03 6.50
C MET A 113 -17.01 -17.94 6.18
N PRO A 114 -17.23 -19.15 5.65
CA PRO A 114 -16.15 -20.07 5.35
C PRO A 114 -15.49 -19.68 4.00
N ILE A 115 -14.22 -20.04 3.83
CA ILE A 115 -13.35 -19.57 2.73
C ILE A 115 -13.85 -20.01 1.34
N GLU A 116 -14.60 -21.11 1.25
CA GLU A 116 -15.16 -21.65 0.01
C GLU A 116 -16.15 -20.69 -0.64
N HIS A 117 -16.86 -19.87 0.15
CA HIS A 117 -17.73 -18.83 -0.39
C HIS A 117 -16.93 -17.73 -1.07
N LEU A 118 -15.77 -17.36 -0.52
CA LEU A 118 -14.88 -16.39 -1.15
C LEU A 118 -14.31 -16.94 -2.45
N LEU A 119 -13.90 -18.21 -2.48
CA LEU A 119 -13.41 -18.89 -3.69
C LEU A 119 -14.47 -18.94 -4.80
N ALA A 120 -15.73 -19.22 -4.46
CA ALA A 120 -16.82 -19.24 -5.43
C ALA A 120 -17.10 -17.84 -5.98
N GLN A 121 -17.21 -16.85 -5.08
CA GLN A 121 -17.54 -15.47 -5.46
C GLN A 121 -16.38 -14.76 -6.16
N SER A 122 -15.10 -15.07 -5.86
CA SER A 122 -13.96 -14.44 -6.54
C SER A 122 -13.96 -14.72 -8.04
N ARG A 123 -14.42 -15.91 -8.45
CA ARG A 123 -14.57 -16.28 -9.87
C ARG A 123 -15.64 -15.46 -10.56
N GLU A 124 -16.78 -15.22 -9.90
CA GLU A 124 -17.84 -14.33 -10.42
C GLU A 124 -17.36 -12.88 -10.53
N LEU A 125 -16.47 -12.46 -9.64
CA LEU A 125 -15.80 -11.15 -9.66
C LEU A 125 -14.64 -11.07 -10.66
N GLY A 126 -14.32 -12.16 -11.37
CA GLY A 126 -13.25 -12.23 -12.36
C GLY A 126 -11.82 -12.44 -11.81
N LEU A 127 -11.67 -12.59 -10.49
CA LEU A 127 -10.43 -13.03 -9.83
C LEU A 127 -10.31 -14.55 -9.88
N ALA A 128 -9.96 -15.04 -11.06
CA ALA A 128 -9.76 -16.45 -11.38
C ALA A 128 -8.31 -16.76 -11.80
N GLY A 129 -7.35 -15.91 -11.42
CA GLY A 129 -5.93 -16.09 -11.70
C GLY A 129 -5.37 -17.41 -11.15
N THR A 130 -4.26 -17.85 -11.73
CA THR A 130 -3.48 -19.00 -11.22
C THR A 130 -2.49 -18.61 -10.13
N GLU A 131 -2.21 -17.32 -10.02
CA GLU A 131 -1.27 -16.73 -9.07
C GLU A 131 -1.74 -15.34 -8.67
N TYR A 132 -1.66 -15.06 -7.38
CA TYR A 132 -2.16 -13.87 -6.73
C TYR A 132 -1.05 -13.18 -5.95
N VAL A 133 -1.27 -11.90 -5.67
CA VAL A 133 -0.43 -11.08 -4.79
C VAL A 133 -1.33 -10.16 -3.97
N VAL A 134 -0.91 -9.82 -2.75
CA VAL A 134 -1.57 -8.78 -1.96
C VAL A 134 -0.68 -7.55 -1.92
N ILE A 135 -1.27 -6.39 -2.19
CA ILE A 135 -0.69 -5.10 -1.89
C ILE A 135 -1.35 -4.51 -0.64
N ALA A 136 -0.58 -3.85 0.21
CA ALA A 136 -1.04 -3.08 1.36
C ALA A 136 -0.63 -1.62 1.16
N VAL A 137 -1.61 -0.73 1.13
CA VAL A 137 -1.41 0.69 0.82
C VAL A 137 -1.78 1.52 2.05
N ALA A 138 -0.94 2.48 2.43
CA ALA A 138 -1.28 3.45 3.47
C ALA A 138 -2.45 4.33 3.01
N THR A 139 -3.41 4.60 3.89
CA THR A 139 -4.59 5.42 3.58
C THR A 139 -4.47 6.84 4.14
N ASP A 140 -3.24 7.34 4.26
CA ASP A 140 -2.91 8.69 4.77
C ASP A 140 -2.99 9.78 3.68
N GLN A 141 -3.15 9.37 2.42
CA GLN A 141 -3.27 10.24 1.25
C GLN A 141 -4.74 10.58 0.91
N PRO A 142 -5.02 11.72 0.26
CA PRO A 142 -6.38 12.17 -0.05
C PRO A 142 -7.07 11.34 -1.15
N SER A 143 -6.32 10.60 -1.96
CA SER A 143 -6.87 9.78 -3.04
C SER A 143 -7.09 8.34 -2.56
N ASP A 144 -8.33 7.86 -2.61
CA ASP A 144 -8.66 6.48 -2.22
C ASP A 144 -8.08 5.47 -3.24
N PRO A 145 -7.12 4.61 -2.85
CA PRO A 145 -6.47 3.67 -3.77
C PRO A 145 -7.45 2.67 -4.36
N LEU A 146 -8.56 2.39 -3.66
CA LEU A 146 -9.59 1.48 -4.14
C LEU A 146 -10.21 1.96 -5.45
N VAL A 147 -10.54 3.25 -5.51
CA VAL A 147 -11.14 3.86 -6.70
C VAL A 147 -10.17 3.80 -7.86
N VAL A 148 -8.88 4.07 -7.61
CA VAL A 148 -7.80 4.06 -8.62
C VAL A 148 -7.63 2.68 -9.25
N LEU A 149 -7.52 1.63 -8.44
CA LEU A 149 -7.43 0.25 -8.93
C LEU A 149 -8.67 -0.13 -9.75
N THR A 150 -9.84 0.26 -9.25
CA THR A 150 -11.13 -0.04 -9.87
C THR A 150 -11.26 0.64 -11.25
N THR A 151 -10.96 1.94 -11.34
CA THR A 151 -11.05 2.69 -12.61
C THR A 151 -9.99 2.28 -13.61
N ALA A 152 -8.85 1.76 -13.15
CA ALA A 152 -7.83 1.16 -14.01
C ALA A 152 -8.22 -0.23 -14.53
N GLY A 153 -9.39 -0.76 -14.14
CA GLY A 153 -9.84 -2.10 -14.52
C GLY A 153 -8.94 -3.20 -13.94
N ILE A 154 -8.32 -2.96 -12.79
CA ILE A 154 -7.56 -3.97 -12.06
C ILE A 154 -8.55 -4.69 -11.14
N LEU A 155 -8.79 -5.97 -11.39
CA LEU A 155 -9.67 -6.77 -10.55
C LEU A 155 -8.99 -7.04 -9.21
N HIS A 156 -9.71 -6.79 -8.12
CA HIS A 156 -9.16 -6.95 -6.78
C HIS A 156 -10.19 -7.34 -5.72
N LEU A 157 -9.72 -8.02 -4.67
CA LEU A 157 -10.47 -8.25 -3.44
C LEU A 157 -9.92 -7.33 -2.35
N PRO A 158 -10.61 -6.22 -2.03
CA PRO A 158 -10.16 -5.29 -1.02
C PRO A 158 -10.50 -5.76 0.40
N HIS A 159 -9.75 -5.27 1.37
CA HIS A 159 -10.07 -5.34 2.79
C HIS A 159 -9.48 -4.12 3.49
N ARG A 160 -10.34 -3.29 4.09
CA ARG A 160 -9.91 -2.06 4.75
C ARG A 160 -9.71 -2.30 6.25
N ARG A 161 -8.64 -1.73 6.78
CA ARG A 161 -8.38 -1.61 8.22
C ARG A 161 -8.02 -0.16 8.55
N PRO A 162 -8.09 0.26 9.82
CA PRO A 162 -7.62 1.59 10.21
C PRO A 162 -6.19 1.83 9.70
N GLY A 163 -5.99 2.91 8.94
CA GLY A 163 -4.68 3.33 8.42
C GLY A 163 -4.14 2.57 7.21
N ARG A 164 -4.78 1.48 6.74
CA ARG A 164 -4.35 0.75 5.54
C ARG A 164 -5.47 0.07 4.77
N LEU A 165 -5.29 -0.02 3.45
CA LEU A 165 -6.11 -0.82 2.55
C LEU A 165 -5.27 -1.98 2.03
N THR A 166 -5.75 -3.22 2.16
CA THR A 166 -5.15 -4.38 1.48
C THR A 166 -5.99 -4.77 0.27
N CYS A 167 -5.34 -5.05 -0.86
CA CYS A 167 -6.00 -5.51 -2.08
C CYS A 167 -5.30 -6.77 -2.59
N CYS A 168 -6.04 -7.87 -2.71
CA CYS A 168 -5.59 -9.05 -3.43
C CYS A 168 -5.83 -8.86 -4.93
N LEU A 169 -4.80 -9.06 -5.74
CA LEU A 169 -4.80 -8.87 -7.19
C LEU A 169 -4.34 -10.17 -7.86
N ASN A 170 -4.55 -10.32 -9.16
CA ASN A 170 -3.75 -11.27 -9.93
C ASN A 170 -2.29 -10.81 -9.95
N ALA A 171 -1.34 -11.74 -9.82
CA ALA A 171 0.09 -11.39 -9.85
C ALA A 171 0.50 -10.69 -11.17
N ALA A 172 -0.15 -11.02 -12.28
CA ALA A 172 0.07 -10.38 -13.58
C ALA A 172 -0.34 -8.90 -13.62
N ASP A 173 -1.22 -8.45 -12.72
CA ASP A 173 -1.66 -7.05 -12.64
C ASP A 173 -0.78 -6.21 -11.69
N LEU A 174 0.23 -6.81 -11.02
CA LEU A 174 1.03 -6.14 -10.00
C LEU A 174 1.75 -4.88 -10.51
N GLU A 175 2.58 -5.03 -11.55
CA GLU A 175 3.35 -3.92 -12.11
C GLU A 175 2.41 -2.80 -12.59
N ARG A 176 1.33 -3.19 -13.30
CA ARG A 176 0.30 -2.25 -13.75
C ARG A 176 -0.39 -1.51 -12.60
N ALA A 177 -0.56 -2.16 -11.44
CA ALA A 177 -1.09 -1.51 -10.24
C ALA A 177 -0.09 -0.53 -9.64
N LEU A 178 1.18 -0.93 -9.52
CA LEU A 178 2.23 -0.09 -8.92
C LEU A 178 2.55 1.14 -9.76
N ASP A 179 2.44 1.04 -11.09
CA ASP A 179 2.63 2.14 -12.04
C ASP A 179 1.51 3.19 -12.00
N LEU A 180 0.41 2.95 -11.29
CA LEU A 180 -0.66 3.95 -11.17
C LEU A 180 -0.15 5.15 -10.34
N PRO A 181 -0.33 6.41 -10.79
CA PRO A 181 0.28 7.59 -10.14
C PRO A 181 -0.01 7.73 -8.64
N THR A 182 -1.20 7.33 -8.21
CA THR A 182 -1.60 7.34 -6.79
C THR A 182 -0.89 6.27 -5.97
N LEU A 183 -0.54 5.13 -6.56
CA LEU A 183 0.14 4.03 -5.88
C LEU A 183 1.66 4.24 -5.89
N ASP A 184 2.22 4.75 -6.98
CA ASP A 184 3.65 5.11 -7.10
C ASP A 184 4.08 6.15 -6.03
N SER A 185 3.22 7.11 -5.72
CA SER A 185 3.46 8.13 -4.69
C SER A 185 3.10 7.69 -3.26
N SER A 186 2.43 6.54 -3.11
CA SER A 186 1.94 5.99 -1.85
C SER A 186 2.94 5.04 -1.21
N ARG A 187 2.84 4.83 0.11
CA ARG A 187 3.57 3.73 0.77
C ARG A 187 2.83 2.42 0.49
N VAL A 188 3.53 1.46 -0.12
CA VAL A 188 2.99 0.18 -0.56
C VAL A 188 3.89 -0.96 -0.08
N GLY A 189 3.28 -1.91 0.62
CA GLY A 189 3.89 -3.21 0.91
C GLY A 189 3.33 -4.29 0.01
N VAL A 190 4.18 -5.14 -0.54
CA VAL A 190 3.79 -6.22 -1.46
C VAL A 190 4.05 -7.57 -0.80
N SER A 191 3.10 -8.50 -0.82
CA SER A 191 3.32 -9.87 -0.32
C SER A 191 4.20 -10.67 -1.27
N THR A 192 4.53 -11.91 -0.88
CA THR A 192 4.94 -12.90 -1.89
C THR A 192 3.76 -13.33 -2.74
N SER A 193 4.04 -13.86 -3.93
CA SER A 193 3.02 -14.47 -4.75
C SER A 193 2.54 -15.80 -4.16
N PHE A 194 1.28 -16.13 -4.36
CA PHE A 194 0.64 -17.33 -3.83
C PHE A 194 -0.42 -17.86 -4.79
N ARG A 195 -0.85 -19.11 -4.64
CA ARG A 195 -1.72 -19.79 -5.62
C ARG A 195 -3.11 -20.13 -5.11
N SER A 196 -3.31 -20.14 -3.79
CA SER A 196 -4.62 -20.39 -3.15
C SER A 196 -5.11 -19.17 -2.39
N LEU A 197 -6.37 -18.76 -2.59
CA LEU A 197 -6.98 -17.69 -1.77
C LEU A 197 -7.11 -18.07 -0.29
N GLU A 198 -6.87 -19.32 0.10
CA GLU A 198 -6.72 -19.73 1.50
C GLU A 198 -5.50 -19.06 2.15
N GLU A 199 -4.45 -18.78 1.37
CA GLU A 199 -3.24 -18.07 1.81
C GLU A 199 -3.46 -16.55 1.92
N LEU A 200 -4.63 -16.03 1.51
CA LEU A 200 -4.93 -14.61 1.47
C LEU A 200 -4.70 -13.90 2.81
N ALA A 201 -5.04 -14.54 3.92
CA ALA A 201 -4.84 -13.97 5.25
C ALA A 201 -3.34 -13.82 5.60
N GLU A 202 -2.52 -14.79 5.20
CA GLU A 202 -1.07 -14.74 5.38
C GLU A 202 -0.42 -13.73 4.44
N ALA A 203 -0.78 -13.75 3.15
CA ALA A 203 -0.32 -12.75 2.18
C ALA A 203 -0.69 -11.31 2.61
N SER A 204 -1.88 -11.12 3.20
CA SER A 204 -2.29 -9.83 3.77
C SER A 204 -1.44 -9.39 4.96
N ARG A 205 -0.97 -10.33 5.79
CA ARG A 205 0.00 -10.04 6.86
C ARG A 205 1.36 -9.65 6.26
N GLN A 206 1.85 -10.41 5.28
CA GLN A 206 3.11 -10.16 4.59
C GLN A 206 3.16 -8.77 3.94
N ALA A 207 2.14 -8.41 3.15
CA ALA A 207 2.01 -7.09 2.58
C ALA A 207 1.96 -6.00 3.67
N GLY A 208 1.25 -6.27 4.77
CA GLY A 208 1.20 -5.39 5.92
C GLY A 208 2.55 -5.15 6.59
N TRP A 209 3.40 -6.18 6.71
CA TRP A 209 4.76 -6.03 7.23
C TRP A 209 5.66 -5.27 6.27
N ALA A 210 5.58 -5.59 4.97
CA ALA A 210 6.30 -4.87 3.95
C ALA A 210 5.93 -3.37 3.95
N LEU A 211 4.65 -3.04 4.16
CA LEU A 211 4.18 -1.67 4.32
C LEU A 211 4.81 -0.99 5.54
N GLY A 212 4.91 -1.70 6.67
CA GLY A 212 5.57 -1.20 7.87
C GLY A 212 7.08 -0.96 7.69
N ALA A 213 7.72 -1.67 6.77
CA ALA A 213 9.13 -1.51 6.42
C ALA A 213 9.39 -0.39 5.38
N THR A 214 8.36 0.32 4.92
CA THR A 214 8.51 1.45 3.99
C THR A 214 9.22 2.64 4.63
N LEU A 215 10.00 3.35 3.83
CA LEU A 215 10.75 4.55 4.24
C LEU A 215 10.46 5.68 3.25
N GLU A 216 10.77 6.94 3.60
CA GLU A 216 10.53 8.08 2.70
C GLU A 216 11.19 7.94 1.32
N ARG A 217 12.39 7.32 1.29
CA ARG A 217 13.17 7.07 0.06
C ARG A 217 12.83 5.74 -0.62
N LYS A 218 12.00 4.90 0.02
CA LYS A 218 11.62 3.57 -0.47
C LYS A 218 10.18 3.28 -0.10
N ARG A 219 9.28 3.75 -0.96
CA ARG A 219 7.83 3.72 -0.72
C ARG A 219 7.20 2.39 -1.08
N ILE A 220 7.78 1.66 -2.03
CA ILE A 220 7.38 0.30 -2.40
C ILE A 220 8.40 -0.68 -1.81
N VAL A 221 7.90 -1.65 -1.05
CA VAL A 221 8.73 -2.70 -0.44
C VAL A 221 8.06 -4.05 -0.70
N HIS A 222 8.81 -5.01 -1.25
CA HIS A 222 8.34 -6.39 -1.37
C HIS A 222 8.68 -7.18 -0.11
N TYR A 223 7.77 -8.05 0.31
CA TYR A 223 7.98 -8.89 1.48
C TYR A 223 9.21 -9.79 1.32
N ASP A 224 9.55 -10.25 0.11
CA ASP A 224 10.79 -11.00 -0.15
C ASP A 224 12.06 -10.23 0.24
N GLU A 225 12.04 -8.90 0.17
CA GLU A 225 13.13 -8.04 0.63
C GLU A 225 13.16 -7.93 2.16
N VAL A 226 12.01 -8.11 2.79
CA VAL A 226 11.82 -8.14 4.25
C VAL A 226 11.99 -9.56 4.80
N ARG A 227 11.97 -10.62 3.98
CA ARG A 227 12.18 -12.02 4.43
C ARG A 227 13.58 -12.24 5.03
N GLY A 228 14.56 -11.39 4.68
CA GLY A 228 15.86 -11.35 5.33
C GLY A 228 15.89 -10.56 6.65
N SER A 229 14.80 -9.86 6.97
CA SER A 229 14.57 -9.13 8.22
C SER A 229 13.78 -10.03 9.18
N VAL A 230 14.35 -10.24 10.35
CA VAL A 230 13.88 -11.26 11.29
C VAL A 230 12.69 -10.74 12.10
N VAL A 231 11.55 -10.52 11.44
CA VAL A 231 10.32 -10.03 12.09
C VAL A 231 9.41 -11.22 12.41
N PRO A 232 8.85 -11.33 13.64
CA PRO A 232 7.98 -12.45 14.01
C PRO A 232 6.66 -12.50 13.23
N ARG A 233 6.17 -13.72 12.97
CA ARG A 233 5.01 -13.99 12.10
C ARG A 233 3.63 -13.76 12.74
N ASP A 234 3.56 -13.66 14.06
CA ASP A 234 2.37 -13.30 14.82
C ASP A 234 2.74 -12.85 16.25
N SER A 235 1.75 -12.35 17.01
CA SER A 235 1.97 -11.86 18.37
C SER A 235 2.32 -12.95 19.38
N GLN A 236 2.01 -14.23 19.12
CA GLN A 236 2.41 -15.33 20.00
C GLN A 236 3.88 -15.67 19.77
N ALA A 237 4.28 -15.90 18.52
CA ALA A 237 5.65 -16.09 18.09
C ALA A 237 6.55 -14.91 18.51
N ALA A 238 6.06 -13.67 18.41
CA ALA A 238 6.77 -12.49 18.90
C ALA A 238 7.04 -12.55 20.41
N ARG A 239 6.05 -12.97 21.21
CA ARG A 239 6.22 -13.13 22.67
C ARG A 239 7.17 -14.27 23.02
N GLU A 240 7.09 -15.38 22.29
CA GLU A 240 7.96 -16.55 22.52
C GLU A 240 9.41 -16.23 22.20
N VAL A 241 9.68 -15.62 21.04
CA VAL A 241 11.04 -15.24 20.62
C VAL A 241 11.61 -14.13 21.52
N SER A 242 10.84 -13.08 21.82
CA SER A 242 11.31 -12.00 22.70
C SER A 242 11.65 -12.52 24.10
N ARG A 243 10.79 -13.35 24.72
CA ARG A 243 11.08 -13.95 26.02
C ARG A 243 12.26 -14.93 25.98
N GLY A 244 12.36 -15.76 24.95
CA GLY A 244 13.42 -16.76 24.84
C GLY A 244 14.82 -16.16 24.62
N VAL A 245 14.91 -14.93 24.12
CA VAL A 245 16.17 -14.24 23.83
C VAL A 245 16.49 -13.15 24.85
N LEU A 246 15.52 -12.31 25.19
CA LEU A 246 15.73 -11.16 26.08
C LEU A 246 15.52 -11.51 27.55
N GLY A 247 14.75 -12.57 27.86
CA GLY A 247 14.55 -13.07 29.22
C GLY A 247 14.15 -11.96 30.20
N ASP A 248 14.92 -11.84 31.28
CA ASP A 248 14.70 -10.89 32.38
C ASP A 248 14.86 -9.42 31.94
N LEU A 249 15.40 -9.15 30.75
CA LEU A 249 15.44 -7.81 30.18
C LEU A 249 14.03 -7.27 29.83
N LEU A 250 13.00 -8.13 29.82
CA LEU A 250 11.61 -7.74 29.62
C LEU A 250 10.84 -7.45 30.92
N GLU A 251 11.49 -7.56 32.09
CA GLU A 251 10.85 -7.21 33.35
C GLU A 251 10.42 -5.73 33.38
N PRO A 252 9.27 -5.40 34.01
CA PRO A 252 8.75 -4.03 34.07
C PRO A 252 9.49 -3.19 35.13
N THR A 253 10.81 -3.08 35.01
CA THR A 253 11.66 -2.24 35.86
C THR A 253 12.29 -1.12 35.04
N GLU A 254 12.53 0.05 35.65
CA GLU A 254 13.23 1.15 34.98
C GLU A 254 14.61 0.74 34.46
N ARG A 255 15.28 -0.18 35.18
CA ARG A 255 16.59 -0.69 34.77
C ARG A 255 16.47 -1.48 33.47
N SER A 256 15.55 -2.45 33.40
CA SER A 256 15.34 -3.27 32.22
C SER A 256 14.91 -2.43 31.03
N GLN A 257 14.01 -1.47 31.23
CA GLN A 257 13.57 -0.54 30.19
C GLN A 257 14.73 0.30 29.61
N ARG A 258 15.58 0.87 30.48
CA ARG A 258 16.78 1.63 30.03
C ARG A 258 17.78 0.77 29.28
N LEU A 259 17.97 -0.48 29.68
CA LEU A 259 18.90 -1.39 29.03
C LEU A 259 18.36 -1.88 27.67
N LEU A 260 17.05 -2.15 27.59
CA LEU A 260 16.38 -2.48 26.35
C LEU A 260 16.47 -1.31 25.35
N GLU A 261 16.17 -0.08 25.78
CA GLU A 261 16.34 1.13 24.96
C GLU A 261 17.79 1.28 24.47
N THR A 262 18.76 1.01 25.35
CA THR A 262 20.19 1.05 24.98
C THR A 262 20.53 0.01 23.92
N LEU A 263 20.01 -1.22 24.04
CA LEU A 263 20.20 -2.29 23.07
C LEU A 263 19.56 -1.93 21.72
N THR A 264 18.31 -1.46 21.72
CA THR A 264 17.61 -0.99 20.52
C THR A 264 18.42 0.08 19.80
N ALA A 265 18.80 1.15 20.50
CA ALA A 265 19.57 2.24 19.90
C ALA A 265 20.94 1.76 19.38
N TYR A 266 21.57 0.80 20.04
CA TYR A 266 22.84 0.23 19.57
C TYR A 266 22.69 -0.57 18.27
N LEU A 267 21.63 -1.37 18.17
CA LEU A 267 21.35 -2.18 16.98
C LEU A 267 20.88 -1.32 15.80
N THR A 268 20.02 -0.32 16.04
CA THR A 268 19.51 0.59 15.00
C THR A 268 20.60 1.48 14.40
N ASN A 269 21.64 1.83 15.17
CA ASN A 269 22.80 2.60 14.68
C ASN A 269 23.93 1.69 14.16
N ASP A 270 23.62 0.51 13.63
CA ASP A 270 24.59 -0.44 13.06
C ASP A 270 25.77 -0.77 14.00
N ARG A 271 25.55 -0.76 15.32
CA ARG A 271 26.57 -1.01 16.36
C ARG A 271 27.65 0.08 16.45
N LYS A 272 27.41 1.27 15.88
CA LYS A 272 28.33 2.40 15.94
C LYS A 272 28.24 3.13 17.27
N TRP A 273 29.22 2.85 18.12
CA TRP A 273 29.34 3.38 19.48
C TRP A 273 29.12 4.88 19.63
N THR A 274 29.70 5.70 18.75
CA THR A 274 29.62 7.16 18.84
C THR A 274 28.21 7.66 18.52
N GLU A 275 27.61 7.15 17.44
CA GLU A 275 26.25 7.51 17.01
C GLU A 275 25.22 7.06 18.06
N THR A 276 25.35 5.84 18.60
CA THR A 276 24.48 5.36 19.69
C THR A 276 24.60 6.20 20.96
N ALA A 277 25.82 6.55 21.38
CA ALA A 277 26.03 7.32 22.60
C ALA A 277 25.44 8.74 22.49
N GLN A 278 25.58 9.35 21.31
CA GLN A 278 24.95 10.65 20.99
C GLN A 278 23.43 10.54 20.97
N ALA A 279 22.87 9.52 20.30
CA ALA A 279 21.43 9.31 20.22
C ALA A 279 20.78 9.12 21.60
N LEU A 280 21.48 8.47 22.53
CA LEU A 280 21.04 8.25 23.91
C LEU A 280 21.40 9.39 24.88
N GLY A 281 22.16 10.40 24.44
CA GLY A 281 22.64 11.49 25.30
C GLY A 281 23.56 11.03 26.43
N ILE A 282 24.33 9.95 26.25
CA ILE A 282 25.20 9.37 27.28
C ILE A 282 26.68 9.33 26.84
N HIS A 283 27.57 9.18 27.81
CA HIS A 283 28.99 8.97 27.52
C HIS A 283 29.27 7.55 26.97
N ARG A 284 30.28 7.40 26.10
CA ARG A 284 30.66 6.11 25.49
C ARG A 284 31.00 5.03 26.53
N GLN A 285 31.57 5.41 27.67
CA GLN A 285 31.85 4.49 28.78
C GLN A 285 30.56 3.95 29.40
N THR A 286 29.55 4.81 29.59
CA THR A 286 28.23 4.42 30.10
C THR A 286 27.53 3.46 29.14
N LEU A 287 27.58 3.75 27.83
CA LEU A 287 27.08 2.84 26.80
C LEU A 287 27.72 1.44 26.94
N GLY A 288 29.05 1.37 27.06
CA GLY A 288 29.75 0.10 27.21
C GLY A 288 29.48 -0.64 28.52
N HIS A 289 29.13 0.08 29.58
CA HIS A 289 28.67 -0.54 30.81
C HIS A 289 27.28 -1.17 30.64
N ARG A 290 26.34 -0.42 30.04
CA ARG A 290 24.97 -0.90 29.79
C ARG A 290 24.94 -2.09 28.83
N LEU A 291 25.70 -2.05 27.74
CA LEU A 291 25.78 -3.17 26.80
C LEU A 291 26.34 -4.45 27.45
N ARG A 292 27.34 -4.32 28.34
CA ARG A 292 27.81 -5.48 29.14
C ARG A 292 26.73 -6.02 30.07
N GLN A 293 25.91 -5.17 30.67
CA GLN A 293 24.79 -5.62 31.48
C GLN A 293 23.74 -6.36 30.65
N VAL A 294 23.48 -5.92 29.42
CA VAL A 294 22.61 -6.64 28.48
C VAL A 294 23.17 -8.03 28.18
N GLU A 295 24.47 -8.16 27.87
CA GLU A 295 25.10 -9.47 27.63
C GLU A 295 24.97 -10.41 28.84
N VAL A 296 25.15 -9.88 30.06
CA VAL A 296 25.02 -10.66 31.31
C VAL A 296 23.58 -11.12 31.53
N ILE A 297 22.59 -10.24 31.35
CA ILE A 297 21.18 -10.56 31.59
C ILE A 297 20.65 -11.56 30.55
N THR A 298 20.99 -11.36 29.28
CA THR A 298 20.50 -12.20 28.18
C THR A 298 21.32 -13.48 28.01
N GLY A 299 22.52 -13.55 28.59
CA GLY A 299 23.48 -14.64 28.38
C GLY A 299 24.04 -14.69 26.96
N ARG A 300 23.91 -13.62 26.18
CA ARG A 300 24.26 -13.56 24.75
C ARG A 300 25.36 -12.55 24.49
N SER A 301 26.25 -12.84 23.56
CA SER A 301 27.33 -11.92 23.23
C SER A 301 27.01 -10.99 22.06
N LEU A 302 27.20 -9.69 22.24
CA LEU A 302 27.13 -8.68 21.20
C LEU A 302 28.29 -8.76 20.18
N LYS A 303 29.25 -9.66 20.40
CA LYS A 303 30.35 -9.94 19.46
C LYS A 303 30.09 -11.15 18.58
N SER A 304 29.15 -12.03 18.98
CA SER A 304 28.77 -13.21 18.21
C SER A 304 27.72 -12.83 17.17
N THR A 305 27.97 -13.17 15.90
CA THR A 305 27.01 -12.88 14.82
C THR A 305 25.67 -13.57 15.05
N ALA A 306 25.68 -14.81 15.55
CA ALA A 306 24.45 -15.56 15.84
C ALA A 306 23.64 -14.93 16.99
N ASP A 307 24.33 -14.49 18.05
CA ASP A 307 23.68 -13.84 19.18
C ASP A 307 23.19 -12.43 18.85
N LEU A 308 23.95 -11.68 18.05
CA LEU A 308 23.52 -10.38 17.53
C LEU A 308 22.26 -10.51 16.69
N ALA A 309 22.22 -11.49 15.79
CA ALA A 309 21.04 -11.76 14.99
C ALA A 309 19.85 -12.08 15.91
N ALA A 310 20.03 -12.99 16.88
CA ALA A 310 19.00 -13.34 17.85
C ALA A 310 18.48 -12.12 18.64
N LEU A 311 19.38 -11.28 19.17
CA LEU A 311 19.05 -10.06 19.89
C LEU A 311 18.28 -9.08 19.00
N TRP A 312 18.70 -8.92 17.74
CA TRP A 312 18.00 -8.07 16.77
C TRP A 312 16.56 -8.55 16.55
N VAL A 313 16.35 -9.85 16.28
CA VAL A 313 15.00 -10.44 16.14
C VAL A 313 14.12 -10.10 17.34
N ALA A 314 14.68 -10.31 18.52
CA ALA A 314 13.93 -10.24 19.75
C ALA A 314 13.58 -8.81 20.13
N THR A 315 14.48 -7.85 19.86
CA THR A 315 14.20 -6.43 20.03
C THR A 315 13.12 -5.96 19.05
N SER A 316 13.20 -6.34 17.77
CA SER A 316 12.15 -6.04 16.78
C SER A 316 10.81 -6.69 17.13
N ALA A 317 10.83 -7.88 17.76
CA ALA A 317 9.62 -8.53 18.26
C ALA A 317 8.94 -7.74 19.39
N VAL A 318 9.71 -7.08 20.25
CA VAL A 318 9.17 -6.23 21.33
C VAL A 318 8.53 -4.97 20.76
N GLU A 319 9.18 -4.34 19.78
CA GLU A 319 8.63 -3.19 19.05
C GLU A 319 7.31 -3.56 18.36
N PHE A 320 7.28 -4.69 17.66
CA PHE A 320 6.07 -5.24 17.05
C PHE A 320 4.92 -5.43 18.06
N LEU A 321 5.22 -5.91 19.27
CA LEU A 321 4.22 -6.08 20.34
C LEU A 321 3.76 -4.75 20.94
N ALA A 322 4.64 -3.74 21.00
CA ALA A 322 4.27 -2.40 21.45
C ALA A 322 3.32 -1.71 20.47
N ASP A 323 3.61 -1.82 19.17
CA ASP A 323 2.74 -1.28 18.11
C ASP A 323 1.37 -1.98 18.10
N ALA A 324 1.35 -3.30 18.24
CA ALA A 324 0.11 -4.07 18.32
C ALA A 324 -0.77 -3.68 19.53
N ARG A 325 -0.17 -3.27 20.65
CA ARG A 325 -0.89 -2.80 21.85
C ARG A 325 -1.44 -1.37 21.70
N ASN A 326 -0.77 -0.52 20.91
CA ASN A 326 -1.23 0.83 20.60
C ASN A 326 -2.29 0.87 19.48
N THR A 327 -2.61 -0.29 18.90
CA THR A 327 -3.59 -0.44 17.80
C THR A 327 -4.96 -0.95 18.29
N VAL A 328 -5.17 -1.10 19.61
CA VAL A 328 -6.44 -1.52 20.23
C VAL A 328 -7.22 -0.32 20.74
#